data_AF-A0A4R2DJL7-F1
#
_entry.id   AF-A0A4R2DJL7-F1
#
_cell.length_a   1.000
_cell.length_b   1.000
_cell.length_c   1.000
_cell.angle_alpha   90.00
_cell.angle_beta   90.00
_cell.angle_gamma   90.00
#
_symmetry.space_group_name_H-M   'P 1'
#
loop_
_entity.id
_entity.type
_entity.pdbx_description
1 polymer ?
#
loop_
_entity_poly.entity_id
_entity_poly.type
_entity_poly.pdbx_seq_one_letter_code
_entity_poly.pdbx_strand_id
1 'polypeptide(L)' 'MTIDAVAVDHEPVDHEPVDPAYGYVLRYQGKKLFISGDTIVTSTTLPAMQYAAVVVHEAYATHMVDRTIPIMRDL' A
#
# COMPACT_ATOMS: atom_id res chain seq x y z
N MET A 1 -0.42 15.12 -8.48
CA MET A 1 -1.54 15.85 -9.13
C MET A 1 -2.47 16.42 -8.06
N THR A 2 -3.40 17.31 -8.40
CA THR A 2 -4.42 17.79 -7.46
C THR A 2 -5.80 17.52 -8.03
N ILE A 3 -6.69 16.96 -7.21
CA ILE A 3 -8.11 16.76 -7.52
C ILE A 3 -8.90 17.63 -6.54
N ASP A 4 -9.54 18.68 -7.04
CA ASP A 4 -10.16 19.73 -6.24
C ASP A 4 -9.18 20.29 -5.19
N ALA A 5 -9.42 20.03 -3.91
CA ALA A 5 -8.60 20.48 -2.80
C ALA A 5 -7.61 19.42 -2.28
N VAL A 6 -7.60 18.21 -2.86
CA VAL A 6 -6.77 17.09 -2.42
C VAL A 6 -5.54 16.98 -3.31
N ALA A 7 -4.36 17.14 -2.72
CA ALA A 7 -3.11 16.81 -3.40
C ALA A 7 -2.86 15.30 -3.31
N VAL A 8 -2.60 14.69 -4.46
CA VAL A 8 -2.38 13.25 -4.64
C VAL A 8 -0.97 13.03 -5.17
N ASP A 9 -0.18 12.28 -4.42
CA ASP A 9 1.14 11.79 -4.83
C ASP A 9 1.18 10.26 -4.78
N HIS A 10 2.24 9.66 -5.31
CA HIS A 10 2.44 8.22 -5.31
C HIS A 10 3.87 7.84 -4.92
N GLU A 11 4.02 6.66 -4.33
CA GLU A 11 5.30 6.03 -4.05
C GLU A 11 5.31 4.65 -4.68
N PRO A 12 6.43 4.20 -5.28
CA PRO A 12 6.56 2.83 -5.75
C PRO A 12 6.51 1.87 -4.56
N VAL A 13 5.85 0.73 -4.77
CA VAL A 13 5.69 -0.32 -3.76
C VAL A 13 6.09 -1.68 -4.31
N ASP A 14 6.28 -2.65 -3.42
CA ASP A 14 6.75 -3.98 -3.78
C ASP A 14 5.57 -4.96 -3.89
N HIS A 15 5.22 -5.30 -5.12
CA HIS A 15 4.08 -6.17 -5.42
C HIS A 15 4.32 -7.04 -6.67
N GLU A 16 5.39 -7.82 -6.67
CA GLU A 16 5.63 -8.75 -7.79
C GLU A 16 4.48 -9.76 -7.97
N PRO A 17 4.12 -10.11 -9.22
CA PRO A 17 4.75 -9.72 -10.50
C PRO A 17 4.16 -8.43 -11.12
N VAL A 18 3.35 -7.67 -10.40
CA VAL A 18 2.69 -6.46 -10.92
C VAL A 18 3.65 -5.28 -10.87
N ASP A 19 3.97 -4.73 -12.04
CA ASP A 19 4.81 -3.53 -12.20
C ASP A 19 4.25 -2.64 -13.34
N PRO A 20 3.99 -1.35 -13.11
CA PRO A 20 4.19 -0.62 -11.85
C PRO A 20 3.12 -0.88 -10.80
N ALA A 21 3.54 -0.88 -9.53
CA ALA A 21 2.66 -0.89 -8.36
C ALA A 21 2.89 0.37 -7.50
N TYR A 22 1.80 0.94 -6.96
CA TYR A 22 1.84 2.19 -6.23
C TYR A 22 1.02 2.20 -4.95
N GLY A 23 1.57 2.87 -3.94
CA GLY A 23 0.83 3.43 -2.83
C GLY A 23 0.58 4.93 -3.07
N TYR A 24 -0.44 5.49 -2.42
CA TYR A 24 -0.86 6.87 -2.62
C TYR A 24 -0.75 7.69 -1.34
N VAL A 25 -0.16 8.87 -1.46
CA VAL A 25 -0.10 9.88 -0.40
C VAL A 25 -1.13 10.97 -0.71
N LEU A 26 -2.14 11.08 0.14
CA LEU A 26 -3.21 12.07 0.02
C LEU A 26 -2.99 13.18 1.05
N ARG A 27 -3.07 14.43 0.61
CA ARG A 27 -2.95 15.61 1.48
C ARG A 27 -4.14 16.53 1.32
N TYR A 28 -4.77 16.87 2.44
CA TYR A 28 -5.90 17.78 2.50
C TYR A 28 -5.86 18.55 3.82
N GLN A 29 -5.97 19.89 3.77
CA GLN A 29 -5.99 20.77 4.95
C GLN A 29 -4.89 20.46 5.98
N GLY A 30 -3.66 20.23 5.51
CA GLY A 30 -2.51 19.91 6.37
C GLY A 30 -2.54 18.50 6.99
N LYS A 31 -3.53 17.66 6.68
CA LYS A 31 -3.56 16.24 7.04
C LYS A 31 -2.96 15.41 5.93
N LYS A 32 -2.35 14.29 6.31
CA LYS A 32 -1.75 13.28 5.42
C LYS A 32 -2.46 11.94 5.66
N LEU A 33 -2.89 11.29 4.59
CA LEU A 33 -3.35 9.91 4.55
C LEU A 33 -2.42 9.14 3.62
N PHE A 34 -1.98 7.95 4.03
CA PHE A 34 -1.25 7.03 3.15
C PHE A 34 -2.07 5.75 2.96
N ILE A 35 -2.23 5.35 1.71
CA ILE A 35 -2.85 4.08 1.29
C ILE A 35 -1.77 3.28 0.57
N SER A 36 -1.35 2.14 1.12
CA SER A 36 -0.18 1.43 0.58
C SER A 36 -0.41 0.70 -0.73
N GLY A 37 -1.67 0.38 -1.06
CA GLY A 37 -1.95 -0.70 -2.00
C GLY A 37 -1.57 -2.05 -1.41
N ASP A 38 -1.45 -3.05 -2.27
CA ASP A 38 -0.94 -4.37 -1.92
C ASP A 38 0.59 -4.32 -1.94
N THR A 39 1.23 -4.49 -0.80
CA THR A 39 2.69 -4.43 -0.63
C THR A 39 3.11 -4.85 0.77
N ILE A 40 4.35 -5.28 0.88
CA ILE A 40 5.06 -5.32 2.17
C ILE A 40 5.52 -3.92 2.61
N VAL A 41 6.00 -3.81 3.85
CA VAL A 41 6.73 -2.61 4.31
C VAL A 41 8.12 -2.60 3.70
N THR A 42 8.47 -1.48 3.05
CA THR A 42 9.72 -1.27 2.32
C THR A 42 10.41 0.01 2.80
N SER A 43 11.59 0.30 2.24
CA SER A 43 12.29 1.57 2.46
C SER A 43 11.56 2.78 1.89
N THR A 44 10.62 2.59 0.94
CA THR A 44 9.80 3.67 0.36
C THR A 44 8.47 3.85 1.12
N THR A 45 7.80 2.75 1.50
CA THR A 45 6.50 2.83 2.18
C THR A 45 6.62 3.27 3.63
N LEU A 46 7.70 2.93 4.34
CA LEU A 46 7.86 3.34 5.74
C LEU A 46 7.92 4.88 5.92
N PRO A 47 8.75 5.63 5.17
CA PRO A 47 8.69 7.10 5.17
C PRO A 47 7.32 7.65 4.76
N ALA A 48 6.64 7.01 3.80
CA ALA A 48 5.32 7.40 3.36
C ALA A 48 4.25 7.24 4.47
N MET A 49 4.40 6.27 5.37
CA MET A 49 3.53 6.10 6.54
C MET A 49 3.77 7.14 7.65
N GLN A 50 5.00 7.65 7.80
CA GLN A 50 5.34 8.54 8.90
C GLN A 50 4.54 9.86 8.85
N TYR A 51 4.12 10.31 10.03
CA TYR A 51 3.34 11.55 10.23
C TYR A 51 1.99 11.59 9.50
N ALA A 52 1.54 10.47 8.92
CA ALA A 52 0.19 10.36 8.42
C ALA A 52 -0.79 10.36 9.60
N ALA A 53 -1.88 11.10 9.47
CA ALA A 53 -2.98 11.06 10.43
C ALA A 53 -3.69 9.70 10.39
N VAL A 54 -3.72 9.08 9.20
CA VAL A 54 -4.27 7.75 8.95
C VAL A 54 -3.36 7.00 7.99
N VAL A 55 -3.14 5.73 8.27
CA VAL A 55 -2.49 4.78 7.36
C VAL A 55 -3.49 3.65 7.08
N VAL A 56 -3.73 3.38 5.81
CA VAL A 56 -4.45 2.19 5.35
C VAL A 56 -3.41 1.30 4.67
N HIS A 57 -3.10 0.17 5.31
CA HIS A 57 -2.08 -0.76 4.85
C HIS A 57 -2.66 -2.14 4.61
N GLU A 58 -2.11 -2.86 3.63
CA GLU A 58 -2.43 -4.27 3.43
C GLU A 58 -2.25 -5.05 4.74
N ALA A 59 -3.21 -5.90 5.04
CA ALA A 59 -3.17 -6.82 6.17
C ALA A 59 -3.41 -8.23 5.66
N TYR A 60 -2.31 -8.94 5.40
CA TYR A 60 -2.35 -10.28 4.85
C TYR A 60 -2.45 -11.35 5.94
N ALA A 61 -3.50 -12.19 5.88
CA ALA A 61 -3.66 -13.32 6.78
C ALA A 61 -2.77 -14.50 6.35
N THR A 62 -1.45 -14.34 6.50
CA THR A 62 -0.41 -15.29 6.07
C THR A 62 -0.76 -16.74 6.41
N HIS A 63 -1.17 -17.00 7.65
CA HIS A 63 -1.57 -18.34 8.11
C HIS A 63 -2.73 -18.99 7.33
N MET A 64 -3.63 -18.21 6.73
CA MET A 64 -4.70 -18.75 5.88
C MET A 64 -4.17 -19.08 4.48
N VAL A 65 -3.34 -18.22 3.93
CA VAL A 65 -2.78 -18.39 2.59
C VAL A 65 -1.82 -19.58 2.58
N ASP A 66 -0.92 -19.67 3.56
CA ASP A 66 0.05 -20.77 3.64
C ASP A 66 -0.63 -22.14 3.64
N ARG A 67 -1.80 -22.25 4.29
CA ARG A 67 -2.62 -23.47 4.29
C ARG A 67 -3.28 -23.78 2.95
N THR A 68 -3.50 -22.75 2.12
CA THR A 68 -4.24 -22.87 0.86
C THR A 68 -3.30 -23.08 -0.33
N ILE A 69 -2.05 -22.62 -0.27
CA ILE A 69 -1.05 -22.75 -1.35
C ILE A 69 -0.91 -24.19 -1.88
N PRO A 70 -0.80 -25.25 -1.05
CA PRO A 70 -0.68 -26.61 -1.57
C PRO A 70 -1.91 -27.03 -2.39
N ILE A 71 -3.11 -26.65 -1.93
CA ILE A 71 -4.38 -26.97 -2.60
C ILE A 71 -4.46 -26.27 -3.95
N MET A 72 -4.04 -25.01 -4.04
CA MET A 72 -4.08 -24.24 -5.29
C MET A 72 -3.08 -24.73 -6.34
N ARG A 73 -1.99 -25.37 -5.93
CA ARG A 73 -0.98 -25.93 -6.85
C ARG A 73 -1.44 -27.23 -7.52
N ASP A 74 -2.38 -27.92 -6.89
CA ASP A 74 -2.95 -29.18 -7.37
C ASP A 74 -4.20 -28.95 -8.27
N LEU A 75 -4.63 -27.68 -8.43
CA LEU A 75 -5.68 -27.24 -9.35
C LEU A 75 -5.10 -26.76 -10.68
#